data_AF-A0A286AZI5-F1
#
_entry.id   AF-A0A286AZI5-F1
#
_cell.length_a   1.000
_cell.length_b   1.000
_cell.length_c   1.000
_cell.angle_alpha   90.00
_cell.angle_beta   90.00
_cell.angle_gamma   90.00
#
_symmetry.space_group_name_H-M   'P 1'
#
loop_
_entity.id
_entity.type
_entity.pdbx_description
1 polymer ?
#
loop_
_entity_poly.entity_id
_entity_poly.type
_entity_poly.pdbx_seq_one_letter_code
_entity_poly.pdbx_strand_id
1 'polypeptide(L)'
;MANASSNDASTNARCACALYRPTAQFKPFEWVQGDRLDSSQQTQAAFLNDARDVVHGAQTLVQLLAWDEDRRDAASSDADPAPLFDACQRASLQRLLSVTLGLLHARIEVQCEALT
;
A
#
# COMPACT_ATOMS: atom_id res chain seq x y z
N MET A 1 -49.97 44.10 17.69
CA MET A 1 -48.70 44.20 16.93
C MET A 1 -47.95 42.89 17.14
N ALA A 2 -47.46 42.31 16.03
CA ALA A 2 -46.61 41.12 15.93
C ALA A 2 -45.36 41.23 16.85
N ASN A 3 -44.64 40.16 17.23
CA ASN A 3 -44.21 39.04 16.39
C ASN A 3 -43.74 37.87 17.27
N ALA A 4 -44.01 36.65 16.81
CA ALA A 4 -43.29 35.45 17.26
C ALA A 4 -41.85 35.51 16.75
N SER A 5 -40.90 35.00 17.54
CA SER A 5 -39.63 34.50 17.00
C SER A 5 -39.08 33.44 17.93
N SER A 6 -39.49 32.19 17.67
CA SER A 6 -38.66 31.02 17.92
C SER A 6 -37.32 31.22 17.23
N ASN A 7 -36.23 30.83 17.89
CA ASN A 7 -35.05 30.27 17.24
C ASN A 7 -34.27 29.48 18.28
N ASP A 8 -34.75 28.27 18.54
CA ASP A 8 -33.91 27.17 18.99
C ASP A 8 -32.90 26.90 17.88
N ALA A 9 -31.76 27.58 17.95
CA ALA A 9 -30.64 27.34 17.06
C ALA A 9 -29.95 26.03 17.47
N SER A 10 -30.58 24.93 17.03
CA SER A 10 -30.00 23.63 16.74
C SER A 10 -28.49 23.54 16.95
N THR A 11 -28.09 23.09 18.14
CA THR A 11 -26.88 22.30 18.35
C THR A 11 -26.89 21.14 17.38
N ASN A 12 -26.18 21.27 16.27
CA ASN A 12 -25.54 20.19 15.51
C ASN A 12 -24.94 20.78 14.24
N ALA A 13 -23.90 21.61 14.41
CA ALA A 13 -22.82 21.61 13.43
C ALA A 13 -22.15 20.24 13.53
N ARG A 14 -22.79 19.23 12.93
CA ARG A 14 -22.13 17.99 12.57
C ARG A 14 -21.00 18.42 11.66
N CYS A 15 -19.82 18.58 12.25
CA CYS A 15 -18.56 18.50 11.54
C CYS A 15 -18.66 17.18 10.77
N ALA A 16 -19.03 17.27 9.50
CA ALA A 16 -18.97 16.16 8.58
C ALA A 16 -17.48 15.93 8.36
N CYS A 17 -16.80 15.39 9.38
CA CYS A 17 -15.73 14.46 9.15
C CYS A 17 -16.35 13.43 8.23
N ALA A 18 -16.15 13.61 6.92
CA ALA A 18 -16.31 12.53 5.98
C ALA A 18 -15.52 11.39 6.62
N LEU A 19 -16.25 10.41 7.16
CA LEU A 19 -15.67 9.21 7.72
C LEU A 19 -14.84 8.65 6.57
N TYR A 20 -13.54 8.92 6.62
CA TYR A 20 -12.59 8.37 5.67
C TYR A 20 -12.76 6.86 5.80
N ARG A 21 -13.52 6.29 4.88
CA ARG A 21 -13.66 4.86 4.70
C ARG A 21 -12.64 4.55 3.62
N PRO A 22 -11.45 4.02 3.99
CA PRO A 22 -10.64 3.38 2.99
C PRO A 22 -11.48 2.21 2.46
N THR A 23 -12.07 2.37 1.27
CA THR A 23 -12.76 1.29 0.55
C THR A 23 -11.76 0.27 0.00
N ALA A 24 -10.45 0.58 0.08
CA ALA A 24 -9.38 -0.35 -0.18
C ALA A 24 -9.28 -1.35 0.97
N GLN A 25 -10.17 -2.34 0.98
CA GLN A 25 -9.93 -3.55 1.73
C GLN A 25 -8.78 -4.27 1.02
N PHE A 26 -7.63 -4.37 1.70
CA PHE A 26 -6.59 -5.31 1.30
C PHE A 26 -7.25 -6.69 1.26
N LYS A 27 -7.51 -7.20 0.06
CA LYS A 27 -7.93 -8.58 -0.13
C LYS A 27 -6.65 -9.37 -0.34
N PRO A 28 -6.16 -10.12 0.66
CA PRO A 28 -5.03 -11.01 0.45
C PRO A 28 -5.37 -11.91 -0.73
N PHE A 29 -4.44 -12.06 -1.66
CA PHE A 29 -4.68 -12.92 -2.81
C PHE A 29 -4.88 -14.36 -2.32
N GLU A 30 -5.93 -15.00 -2.82
CA GLU A 30 -6.18 -16.40 -2.49
C GLU A 30 -5.08 -17.23 -3.15
N TRP A 31 -4.37 -18.00 -2.34
CA TRP A 31 -3.30 -18.87 -2.80
C TRP A 31 -3.93 -19.92 -3.73
N VAL A 32 -3.53 -19.96 -4.99
CA VAL A 32 -3.99 -21.03 -5.89
C VAL A 32 -3.25 -22.28 -5.46
N GLN A 33 -3.88 -23.07 -4.57
CA GLN A 33 -3.40 -24.42 -4.28
C GLN A 33 -3.43 -25.21 -5.58
N GLY A 34 -2.25 -25.60 -6.04
CA GLY A 34 -2.06 -26.47 -7.20
C GLY A 34 -2.47 -27.90 -6.91
N ASP A 35 -3.70 -28.10 -6.44
CA ASP A 35 -4.26 -29.44 -6.28
C ASP A 35 -4.30 -30.08 -7.68
N ARG A 36 -3.58 -31.19 -7.84
CA ARG A 36 -3.42 -31.98 -9.08
C ARG A 36 -2.41 -31.46 -10.12
N LEU A 37 -1.51 -30.55 -9.77
CA LEU A 37 -0.39 -30.19 -10.65
C LEU A 37 0.77 -31.21 -10.54
N ASP A 38 1.47 -31.45 -11.65
CA ASP A 38 2.73 -32.19 -11.63
C ASP A 38 3.81 -31.41 -10.83
N SER A 39 4.82 -32.08 -10.27
CA SER A 39 5.77 -31.41 -9.35
C SER A 39 6.50 -30.21 -9.97
N SER A 40 6.76 -30.25 -11.27
CA SER A 40 7.36 -29.14 -12.03
C SER A 40 6.41 -27.93 -12.12
N GLN A 41 5.13 -28.18 -12.43
CA GLN A 41 4.09 -27.15 -12.49
C GLN A 41 3.81 -26.55 -11.11
N GLN A 42 3.87 -27.38 -10.06
CA GLN A 42 3.70 -26.92 -8.68
C GLN A 42 4.84 -26.00 -8.24
N THR A 43 6.08 -26.33 -8.62
CA THR A 43 7.27 -25.49 -8.39
C THR A 43 7.16 -24.17 -9.15
N GLN A 44 6.74 -24.21 -10.42
CA GLN A 44 6.53 -23.01 -11.22
C GLN A 44 5.42 -22.11 -10.66
N ALA A 45 4.30 -22.69 -10.23
CA ALA A 45 3.21 -21.96 -9.60
C ALA A 45 3.65 -21.28 -8.28
N ALA A 46 4.44 -21.98 -7.45
CA ALA A 46 5.02 -21.40 -6.24
C ALA A 46 5.92 -20.21 -6.56
N PHE A 47 6.81 -20.35 -7.56
CA PHE A 47 7.66 -19.24 -8.01
C PHE A 47 6.84 -18.03 -8.50
N LEU A 48 5.81 -18.25 -9.31
CA LEU A 48 4.97 -17.17 -9.83
C LEU A 48 4.18 -16.45 -8.73
N ASN A 49 3.72 -17.20 -7.71
CA ASN A 49 3.08 -16.62 -6.54
C ASN A 49 4.07 -15.75 -5.74
N ASP A 50 5.28 -16.26 -5.44
CA ASP A 50 6.33 -15.49 -4.79
C ASP A 50 6.66 -14.20 -5.57
N ALA A 51 6.82 -14.31 -6.89
CA ALA A 51 7.14 -13.19 -7.76
C ALA A 51 6.05 -12.10 -7.70
N ARG A 52 4.78 -12.52 -7.77
CA ARG A 52 3.64 -11.61 -7.65
C ARG A 52 3.62 -10.91 -6.31
N ASP A 53 3.84 -11.65 -5.22
CA ASP A 53 3.76 -11.12 -3.86
C ASP A 53 4.89 -10.10 -3.61
N VAL A 54 6.10 -10.37 -4.13
CA VAL A 54 7.21 -9.41 -4.11
C VAL A 54 6.87 -8.13 -4.89
N VAL A 55 6.31 -8.25 -6.10
CA VAL A 55 5.93 -7.08 -6.92
C VAL A 55 4.84 -6.25 -6.24
N HIS A 56 3.79 -6.91 -5.72
CA HIS A 56 2.71 -6.21 -5.01
C HIS A 56 3.21 -5.53 -3.73
N GLY A 57 4.06 -6.21 -2.96
CA GLY A 57 4.66 -5.64 -1.76
C GLY A 57 5.53 -4.43 -2.10
N ALA A 58 6.35 -4.52 -3.15
CA ALA A 58 7.17 -3.42 -3.62
C ALA A 58 6.33 -2.22 -4.07
N GLN A 59 5.28 -2.44 -4.87
CA GLN A 59 4.36 -1.40 -5.30
C GLN A 59 3.68 -0.70 -4.12
N THR A 60 3.21 -1.48 -3.14
CA THR A 60 2.57 -0.96 -1.93
C THR A 60 3.53 -0.06 -1.14
N LEU A 61 4.79 -0.49 -0.96
CA LEU A 61 5.80 0.30 -0.28
C LEU A 61 6.14 1.59 -1.06
N VAL A 62 6.23 1.54 -2.39
CA VAL A 62 6.44 2.74 -3.22
C VAL A 62 5.29 3.74 -3.03
N GLN A 63 4.04 3.27 -3.05
CA GLN A 63 2.87 4.12 -2.82
C GLN A 63 2.88 4.75 -1.42
N LEU A 64 3.27 3.99 -0.39
CA LEU A 64 3.37 4.49 0.97
C LEU A 64 4.48 5.55 1.12
N LEU A 65 5.63 5.33 0.48
CA LEU A 65 6.73 6.30 0.47
C LEU A 65 6.35 7.60 -0.26
N ALA A 66 5.66 7.49 -1.39
CA ALA A 66 5.17 8.66 -2.13
C ALA A 66 4.15 9.46 -1.30
N TRP A 67 3.21 8.77 -0.67
CA TRP A 67 2.23 9.38 0.23
C TRP A 67 2.88 10.07 1.45
N ASP A 68 3.93 9.49 2.02
CA ASP A 68 4.70 10.11 3.11
C ASP A 68 5.47 11.36 2.66
N GLU A 69 5.98 11.37 1.42
CA GLU A 69 6.61 12.55 0.80
C GLU A 69 5.60 13.69 0.63
N ASP A 70 4.45 13.41 0.00
CA ASP A 70 3.39 14.40 -0.22
C ASP A 70 2.92 15.07 1.09
N ARG A 71 2.87 14.29 2.18
CA ARG A 71 2.51 14.80 3.51
C ARG A 71 3.55 15.70 4.11
N ARG A 72 4.83 15.37 3.93
CA ARG A 72 5.95 16.18 4.40
C ARG A 72 6.03 17.50 3.63
N ASP A 73 5.77 17.47 2.33
CA ASP A 73 5.75 18.69 1.51
C ASP A 73 4.54 19.59 1.82
N ALA A 74 3.41 18.98 2.19
CA ALA A 74 2.21 19.71 2.61
C ALA A 74 2.28 20.25 4.06
N ALA A 75 3.19 19.72 4.89
CA ALA A 75 3.37 20.17 6.27
C ALA A 75 3.90 21.61 6.27
N SER A 76 3.07 22.54 6.73
CA SER A 76 3.33 23.97 6.74
C SER A 76 3.40 24.55 8.15
N SER A 77 2.96 23.77 9.14
CA SER A 77 2.94 24.14 10.56
C SER A 77 3.49 23.02 11.44
N ASP A 78 4.05 23.41 12.59
CA ASP A 78 4.52 22.49 13.63
C ASP A 78 3.37 21.69 14.29
N ALA A 79 2.12 22.07 14.01
CA ALA A 79 0.92 21.33 14.41
C ALA A 79 0.55 20.19 13.43
N ASP A 80 1.20 20.12 12.26
CA ASP A 80 0.95 19.06 11.29
C ASP A 80 1.53 17.72 11.77
N PRO A 81 0.83 16.59 11.54
CA PRO A 81 1.32 15.28 11.93
C PRO A 81 2.66 14.97 11.28
N ALA A 82 3.66 14.61 12.09
CA ALA A 82 5.02 14.33 11.65
C ALA A 82 5.06 13.28 10.52
N PRO A 83 6.10 13.32 9.65
CA PRO A 83 6.34 12.27 8.67
C PRO A 83 6.34 10.89 9.33
N LEU A 84 5.78 9.89 8.65
CA LEU A 84 5.72 8.52 9.13
C LEU A 84 7.14 7.92 9.17
N PHE A 85 7.99 8.29 8.22
CA PHE A 85 9.36 7.81 8.13
C PHE A 85 10.39 8.94 8.25
N ASP A 86 11.44 8.67 9.01
CA ASP A 86 12.63 9.52 8.99
C ASP A 86 13.48 9.27 7.71
N ALA A 87 14.52 10.09 7.51
CA ALA A 87 15.41 9.98 6.35
C ALA A 87 16.17 8.64 6.28
N CYS A 88 16.54 8.07 7.43
CA CYS A 88 17.27 6.81 7.50
C CYS A 88 16.36 5.62 7.15
N GLN A 89 15.14 5.61 7.68
CA GLN A 89 14.10 4.63 7.40
C GLN A 89 13.73 4.66 5.92
N ARG A 90 13.51 5.85 5.35
CA ARG A 90 13.23 6.03 3.91
C ARG A 90 14.36 5.47 3.05
N ALA A 91 15.60 5.85 3.32
CA ALA A 91 16.75 5.34 2.58
C ALA A 91 16.89 3.82 2.71
N SER A 92 16.59 3.26 3.88
CA SER A 92 16.64 1.81 4.11
C SER A 92 15.55 1.07 3.35
N LEU A 93 14.31 1.59 3.32
CA LEU A 93 13.20 1.05 2.54
C LEU A 93 13.46 1.12 1.03
N GLN A 94 14.03 2.23 0.55
CA GLN A 94 14.43 2.36 -0.85
C GLN A 94 15.50 1.33 -1.25
N ARG A 95 16.53 1.12 -0.40
CA ARG A 95 17.53 0.07 -0.64
C ARG A 95 16.91 -1.32 -0.61
N LEU A 96 16.01 -1.59 0.34
CA LEU A 96 15.30 -2.86 0.42
C LEU A 96 14.53 -3.13 -0.88
N LEU A 97 13.82 -2.12 -1.40
CA LEU A 97 13.10 -2.22 -2.68
C LEU A 97 14.06 -2.56 -3.83
N SER A 98 15.16 -1.83 -3.97
CA SER A 98 16.16 -2.09 -5.02
C SER A 98 16.73 -3.50 -4.95
N VAL A 99 17.10 -3.96 -3.75
CA VAL A 99 17.67 -5.31 -3.54
C VAL A 99 16.63 -6.38 -3.82
N THR A 100 15.41 -6.24 -3.32
CA THR A 100 14.36 -7.26 -3.46
C THR A 100 13.92 -7.40 -4.91
N LEU A 101 13.75 -6.29 -5.62
CA LEU A 101 13.41 -6.30 -7.05
C LEU A 101 14.56 -6.82 -7.91
N GLY A 102 15.81 -6.48 -7.59
CA GLY A 102 16.99 -7.02 -8.26
C GLY A 102 17.12 -8.52 -8.08
N LEU A 103 16.86 -9.04 -6.88
CA LEU A 103 16.86 -10.48 -6.61
C LEU A 103 15.75 -11.20 -7.36
N LEU A 104 14.54 -10.62 -7.41
CA LEU A 104 13.44 -11.17 -8.19
C LEU A 104 13.78 -11.23 -9.68
N HIS A 105 14.34 -10.14 -10.22
CA HIS A 105 14.79 -10.10 -11.61
C HIS A 105 15.77 -11.24 -11.92
N ALA A 106 16.81 -11.42 -11.09
CA ALA A 106 17.78 -12.50 -11.29
C ALA A 106 17.12 -13.89 -11.26
N ARG A 107 16.12 -14.11 -10.38
CA ARG A 107 15.36 -15.38 -10.36
C ARG A 107 14.51 -15.56 -11.63
N ILE A 108 13.91 -14.50 -12.15
CA ILE A 108 13.13 -14.55 -13.40
C ILE A 108 14.03 -14.97 -14.57
N GLU A 109 15.22 -14.38 -14.70
CA GLU A 109 16.16 -14.74 -15.76
C GLU A 109 16.52 -16.23 -15.74
N VAL A 110 16.83 -16.79 -14.56
CA VAL A 110 17.09 -18.24 -14.41
C VAL A 110 15.89 -19.09 -14.84
N GLN A 111 14.66 -18.65 -14.53
CA GLN A 111 13.46 -19.37 -14.96
C GLN A 111 13.23 -19.28 -16.47
N CYS A 112 13.58 -18.16 -17.11
CA CYS A 112 13.50 -18.00 -18.56
C CYS A 112 14.51 -18.90 -19.29
N GLU A 113 15.75 -18.97 -18.80
CA GLU A 113 16.79 -19.86 -19.35
C GLU A 113 16.40 -21.34 -19.23
N ALA A 114 15.69 -21.73 -18.17
CA ALA A 114 15.24 -23.10 -17.99
C ALA A 114 14.12 -23.54 -18.97
N LEU A 115 13.50 -22.60 -19.69
CA LEU A 115 12.43 -22.85 -20.67
C LEU A 115 12.94 -23.02 -22.11
N THR A 116 14.22 -22.73 -22.36
CA THR A 116 14.88 -22.86 -23.67
C THR A 116 15.64 -24.17 -23.81
#